data_AF-A0A2V9JH01-F1
#
_entry.id   AF-A0A2V9JH01-F1
#
_cell.length_a   1.000
_cell.length_b   1.000
_cell.length_c   1.000
_cell.angle_alpha   90.00
_cell.angle_beta   90.00
_cell.angle_gamma   90.00
#
_symmetry.space_group_name_H-M   'P 1'
#
loop_
_entity.id
_entity.type
_entity.pdbx_description
1 polymer ?
#
loop_
_entity_poly.entity_id
_entity_poly.type
_entity_poly.pdbx_seq_one_letter_code
_entity_poly.pdbx_strand_id
1 'polypeptide(L)'
;MFHLLQQRQYRIILTANFISLFGSGLNHASIIWFVLQKTNSANAVALLVTAITLPSLFFMPFSGVMIDRLDRRHTTMALDALRGLCVSVVAVLAFAERVEVW
;
A
#
# COMPACT_ATOMS: atom_id res chain seq x y z
N MET A 1 -18.58 -22.08 5.75
CA MET A 1 -17.46 -21.18 5.35
C MET A 1 -17.24 -21.14 3.84
N PHE A 2 -17.15 -22.27 3.13
CA PHE A 2 -16.90 -22.31 1.66
C PHE A 2 -18.03 -21.77 0.76
N HIS A 3 -19.25 -21.59 1.28
CA HIS A 3 -20.38 -21.06 0.51
C HIS A 3 -20.16 -19.61 0.03
N LEU A 4 -19.33 -18.84 0.73
CA LEU A 4 -18.97 -17.47 0.33
C LEU A 4 -18.13 -17.44 -0.96
N LEU A 5 -17.31 -18.47 -1.21
CA LEU A 5 -16.50 -18.59 -2.44
C LEU A 5 -17.34 -18.92 -3.68
N GLN A 6 -18.59 -19.37 -3.51
CA GLN A 6 -19.49 -19.61 -4.64
C GLN A 6 -20.05 -18.31 -5.21
N GLN A 7 -20.11 -17.24 -4.40
CA GLN A 7 -20.55 -15.92 -4.83
C GLN A 7 -19.50 -15.25 -5.73
N ARG A 8 -19.87 -14.95 -6.99
CA ARG A 8 -18.97 -14.34 -7.99
C ARG A 8 -18.35 -13.02 -7.48
N GLN A 9 -19.15 -12.18 -6.83
CA GLN A 9 -18.67 -10.89 -6.31
C GLN A 9 -17.61 -11.06 -5.22
N TYR A 10 -17.78 -12.04 -4.33
CA TYR A 10 -16.81 -12.32 -3.27
C TYR A 10 -15.49 -12.82 -3.85
N ARG A 11 -15.51 -13.70 -4.86
CA ARG A 11 -14.28 -14.15 -5.55
C ARG A 11 -13.50 -13.00 -6.19
N ILE A 12 -14.19 -12.03 -6.79
CA ILE A 12 -13.55 -10.86 -7.41
C ILE A 12 -12.85 -10.01 -6.34
N ILE A 13 -13.53 -9.74 -5.22
CA ILE A 13 -12.95 -8.95 -4.12
C ILE A 13 -11.75 -9.68 -3.51
N LEU A 14 -11.86 -10.99 -3.33
CA LEU A 14 -10.82 -11.80 -2.71
C LEU A 14 -9.56 -11.88 -3.61
N THR A 15 -9.74 -12.08 -4.91
CA THR A 15 -8.62 -12.07 -5.87
C THR A 15 -8.00 -10.70 -6.01
N ALA A 16 -8.80 -9.62 -6.08
CA ALA A 16 -8.30 -8.26 -6.08
C ALA A 16 -7.48 -7.94 -4.81
N ASN A 17 -8.00 -8.30 -3.63
CA ASN A 17 -7.29 -8.13 -2.36
C ASN A 17 -5.98 -8.92 -2.34
N PHE A 18 -6.00 -10.16 -2.81
CA PHE A 18 -4.80 -10.98 -2.86
C PHE A 18 -3.71 -10.32 -3.72
N ILE A 19 -4.05 -9.90 -4.94
CA ILE A 19 -3.13 -9.21 -5.84
C ILE A 19 -2.64 -7.89 -5.21
N SER A 20 -3.54 -7.10 -4.65
CA SER A 20 -3.19 -5.83 -3.99
C SER A 20 -2.25 -6.03 -2.81
N LEU A 21 -2.50 -7.01 -1.95
CA LEU A 21 -1.68 -7.28 -0.77
C LEU A 21 -0.29 -7.79 -1.18
N PHE A 22 -0.26 -8.71 -2.15
CA PHE A 22 0.97 -9.25 -2.70
C PHE A 22 1.84 -8.17 -3.35
N GLY A 23 1.26 -7.34 -4.23
CA GLY A 23 1.96 -6.23 -4.86
C GLY A 23 2.45 -5.19 -3.85
N SER A 24 1.68 -4.94 -2.79
CA SER A 24 2.11 -4.04 -1.70
C SER A 24 3.33 -4.58 -0.96
N GLY A 25 3.36 -5.88 -0.69
CA GLY A 25 4.49 -6.54 -0.04
C GLY A 25 5.75 -6.46 -0.90
N LEU A 26 5.63 -6.73 -2.21
CA LEU A 26 6.73 -6.57 -3.15
C LEU A 26 7.25 -5.13 -3.18
N ASN A 27 6.35 -4.14 -3.30
CA ASN A 27 6.73 -2.73 -3.29
C ASN A 27 7.48 -2.34 -2.01
N HIS A 28 7.02 -2.81 -0.85
CA HIS A 28 7.69 -2.56 0.44
C HIS A 28 9.10 -3.13 0.46
N ALA A 29 9.27 -4.38 0.03
CA ALA A 29 10.58 -5.04 -0.05
C ALA A 29 11.51 -4.31 -1.03
N SER A 30 11.00 -3.91 -2.20
CA SER A 30 11.76 -3.18 -3.21
C SER A 30 12.26 -1.83 -2.70
N ILE A 31 11.41 -1.02 -2.04
CA ILE A 31 11.82 0.29 -1.51
C ILE A 31 12.87 0.14 -0.42
N ILE A 32 12.68 -0.81 0.52
CA ILE A 32 13.65 -1.07 1.59
C ILE A 32 15.01 -1.47 1.00
N TRP A 33 15.01 -2.41 0.05
CA TRP A 33 16.22 -2.85 -0.63
C TRP A 33 16.90 -1.71 -1.39
N PHE A 34 16.13 -0.91 -2.12
CA PHE A 34 16.65 0.21 -2.89
C PHE A 34 17.36 1.23 -2.01
N VAL A 35 16.74 1.64 -0.89
CA VAL A 35 17.37 2.56 0.07
C VAL A 35 18.60 1.93 0.70
N LEU A 36 18.57 0.65 1.07
CA LEU A 36 19.73 -0.03 1.61
C LEU A 36 20.90 -0.02 0.61
N GLN A 37 20.65 -0.29 -0.67
CA GLN A 37 21.67 -0.32 -1.71
C GLN A 37 22.26 1.07 -1.99
N LYS A 38 21.43 2.12 -1.97
CA LYS A 38 21.88 3.51 -2.22
C LYS A 38 22.62 4.13 -1.04
N THR A 39 22.15 3.89 0.19
CA THR A 39 22.73 4.52 1.40
C THR A 39 23.81 3.68 2.07
N ASN A 40 23.81 2.36 1.87
CA ASN A 40 24.59 1.38 2.65
C ASN A 40 24.47 1.55 4.19
N SER A 41 23.38 2.16 4.66
CA SER A 41 23.20 2.54 6.07
C SER A 41 21.91 1.96 6.64
N ALA A 42 22.06 1.21 7.74
CA ALA A 42 20.93 0.65 8.47
C ALA A 42 20.05 1.73 9.11
N ASN A 43 20.63 2.89 9.48
CA ASN A 43 19.88 4.00 10.07
C ASN A 43 18.90 4.63 9.07
N ALA A 44 19.29 4.74 7.80
CA ALA A 44 18.42 5.28 6.75
C ALA A 44 17.20 4.36 6.51
N VAL A 45 17.42 3.05 6.53
CA VAL A 45 16.34 2.06 6.45
C VAL A 45 15.42 2.12 7.68
N ALA A 46 15.98 2.26 8.89
CA ALA A 46 15.18 2.41 10.10
C ALA A 46 14.28 3.64 10.04
N LEU A 47 14.84 4.79 9.64
CA LEU A 47 14.09 6.04 9.44
C LEU A 47 12.96 5.89 8.42
N LEU A 48 13.25 5.24 7.27
CA LEU A 48 12.24 4.93 6.25
C LEU A 48 11.09 4.10 6.83
N VAL A 49 11.40 2.99 7.52
CA VAL A 49 10.38 2.11 8.11
C VAL A 49 9.55 2.85 9.15
N THR A 50 10.18 3.69 9.99
CA THR A 50 9.47 4.54 10.93
C THR A 50 8.56 5.52 10.22
N ALA A 51 9.02 6.19 9.16
CA ALA A 51 8.22 7.14 8.39
C ALA A 51 6.99 6.50 7.72
N ILE A 52 7.08 5.22 7.30
CA ILE A 52 5.96 4.48 6.73
C ILE A 52 4.98 3.97 7.82
N THR A 53 5.50 3.59 8.99
CA THR A 53 4.70 2.96 10.06
C THR A 53 4.03 3.98 10.98
N LEU A 54 4.67 5.11 11.25
CA LEU A 54 4.19 6.10 12.21
C LEU A 54 2.83 6.72 11.84
N PRO A 55 2.56 7.08 10.57
CA PRO A 55 1.24 7.55 10.16
C PRO A 55 0.17 6.47 10.35
N SER A 56 0.46 5.22 9.98
CA SER A 56 -0.53 4.14 10.07
C SER A 56 -0.93 3.86 11.52
N LEU A 57 0.04 3.88 12.44
CA LEU A 57 -0.21 3.76 13.88
C LEU A 57 -1.11 4.89 14.40
N PHE A 58 -0.86 6.12 13.96
CA PHE A 58 -1.63 7.29 14.37
C PHE A 58 -3.07 7.24 13.85
N PHE A 59 -3.28 6.80 12.61
CA PHE A 59 -4.61 6.73 11.99
C PHE A 59 -5.41 5.46 12.36
N MET A 60 -4.77 4.44 12.93
CA MET A 60 -5.41 3.18 13.34
C MET A 60 -6.61 3.34 14.29
N PRO A 61 -6.58 4.15 15.37
CA PRO A 61 -7.74 4.35 16.23
C PRO A 61 -8.87 5.15 15.54
N PHE A 62 -8.55 6.02 14.59
CA PHE A 62 -9.53 6.83 13.87
C PHE A 62 -10.23 6.05 12.75
N SER A 63 -9.62 4.98 12.26
CA SER A 63 -10.18 4.22 11.14
C SER A 63 -11.53 3.59 11.48
N GLY A 64 -11.76 3.19 12.75
CA GLY A 64 -13.05 2.63 13.17
C GLY A 64 -14.21 3.62 13.01
N VAL A 65 -14.06 4.83 13.57
CA VAL A 65 -15.09 5.87 13.51
C VAL A 65 -15.32 6.36 12.06
N MET A 66 -14.26 6.43 11.26
CA MET A 66 -14.36 6.88 9.88
C MET A 66 -15.11 5.86 9.00
N ILE A 67 -14.86 4.57 9.22
CA ILE A 67 -15.47 3.47 8.47
C ILE A 67 -16.96 3.28 8.81
N ASP A 68 -17.36 3.59 10.04
CA ASP A 68 -18.77 3.50 10.44
C ASP A 68 -19.63 4.65 9.92
N ARG A 69 -19.01 5.78 9.53
CA ARG A 69 -19.70 6.98 9.03
C ARG A 69 -19.76 7.09 7.51
N LEU A 70 -18.92 6.35 6.80
CA LEU A 70 -18.77 6.43 5.35
C LEU A 70 -19.24 5.13 4.70
N ASP A 71 -19.75 5.22 3.46
CA ASP A 71 -20.04 4.04 2.67
C ASP A 71 -18.75 3.24 2.40
N ARG A 72 -18.57 2.14 3.13
CA ARG A 72 -17.38 1.26 3.07
C ARG A 72 -16.95 0.95 1.65
N ARG A 73 -17.91 0.57 0.79
CA ARG A 73 -17.62 0.14 -0.58
C ARG A 73 -17.03 1.25 -1.44
N HIS A 74 -17.65 2.44 -1.41
CA HIS A 74 -17.20 3.58 -2.19
C HIS A 74 -15.88 4.13 -1.65
N THR A 75 -15.72 4.17 -0.34
CA THR A 75 -14.50 4.63 0.33
C THR A 75 -13.31 3.73 0.00
N THR A 76 -13.45 2.42 0.11
CA THR A 76 -12.38 1.47 -0.25
C THR A 76 -12.01 1.57 -1.73
N MET A 77 -13.00 1.65 -2.63
CA MET A 77 -12.74 1.81 -4.07
C MET A 77 -11.98 3.12 -4.38
N ALA A 78 -12.36 4.24 -3.76
CA ALA A 78 -11.71 5.52 -3.95
C ALA A 78 -10.27 5.52 -3.42
N LEU A 79 -10.04 4.95 -2.23
CA LEU A 79 -8.70 4.84 -1.64
C LEU A 79 -7.79 3.92 -2.46
N ASP A 80 -8.29 2.78 -2.91
CA ASP A 80 -7.52 1.86 -3.76
C ASP A 80 -7.17 2.49 -5.11
N ALA A 81 -8.11 3.23 -5.72
CA ALA A 81 -7.86 3.96 -6.96
C ALA A 81 -6.81 5.06 -6.77
N LEU A 82 -6.91 5.85 -5.70
CA LEU A 82 -5.93 6.88 -5.36
C LEU A 82 -4.55 6.26 -5.12
N ARG A 83 -4.49 5.15 -4.38
CA ARG A 83 -3.25 4.41 -4.13
C ARG A 83 -2.63 3.90 -5.42
N GLY A 84 -3.44 3.29 -6.29
CA GLY A 84 -3.00 2.83 -7.61
C GLY A 84 -2.42 3.98 -8.43
N LEU A 85 -3.04 5.15 -8.39
CA LEU A 85 -2.55 6.34 -9.08
C LEU A 85 -1.20 6.82 -8.51
N CYS A 86 -1.06 6.92 -7.18
CA CYS A 86 0.21 7.28 -6.54
C CYS A 86 1.33 6.30 -6.89
N VAL A 87 1.08 4.99 -6.81
CA VAL A 87 2.06 3.96 -7.17
C VAL A 87 2.42 4.04 -8.65
N SER A 88 1.44 4.28 -9.54
CA SER A 88 1.69 4.42 -10.98
C SER A 88 2.57 5.63 -11.29
N VAL A 89 2.31 6.77 -10.63
CA VAL A 89 3.14 7.98 -10.78
C VAL A 89 4.56 7.71 -10.32
N VAL A 90 4.75 7.10 -9.14
CA VAL A 90 6.09 6.75 -8.64
C VAL A 90 6.79 5.77 -9.57
N ALA A 91 6.08 4.77 -10.09
CA ALA A 91 6.63 3.81 -11.04
C ALA A 91 7.09 4.50 -12.34
N VAL A 92 6.27 5.38 -12.92
CA VAL A 92 6.64 6.15 -14.12
C VAL A 92 7.87 7.03 -13.87
N LEU A 93 7.94 7.69 -12.71
CA LEU A 93 9.11 8.49 -12.32
C LEU A 93 10.36 7.63 -12.14
N ALA A 94 10.22 6.44 -11.55
CA ALA A 94 11.32 5.48 -11.38
C ALA A 94 11.85 4.96 -12.72
N PHE A 95 10.95 4.63 -13.66
CA PHE A 95 11.34 4.23 -15.02
C PHE A 95 11.98 5.36 -15.83
N ALA A 96 11.64 6.62 -15.52
CA ALA A 96 12.26 7.78 -16.15
C ALA A 96 13.67 8.12 -15.60
N GLU A 97 14.25 7.28 -14.74
CA GLU A 97 15.54 7.49 -14.05
C GLU A 97 15.65 8.80 -13.26
N ARG A 98 14.53 9.49 -13.01
CA ARG A 98 14.48 10.76 -12.25
C ARG A 98 14.26 10.58 -10.75
N VAL A 99 14.37 9.36 -10.25
CA VAL A 99 14.26 9.08 -8.82
C VAL A 99 15.65 9.27 -8.20
N GLU A 100 15.99 10.53 -7.96
CA GLU A 100 17.03 10.91 -7.01
C GLU A 100 16.50 10.59 -5.60
N VAL A 101 17.11 9.58 -4.98
CA VAL A 101 16.91 9.32 -3.56
C VAL A 101 17.94 10.16 -2.83
N TRP A 102 17.55 11.44 -2.70
CA TRP A 102 18.28 12.60 -2.18
C TRP A 102 19.65 12.89 -2.81
#